data_AF-A0A941WTH6-F1
#
_entry.id   AF-A0A941WTH6-F1
#
_cell.length_a   1.000
_cell.length_b   1.000
_cell.length_c   1.000
_cell.angle_alpha   90.00
_cell.angle_beta   90.00
_cell.angle_gamma   90.00
#
_symmetry.space_group_name_H-M   'P 1'
#
loop_
_entity.id
_entity.type
_entity.pdbx_description
1 polymer ?
#
loop_
_entity_poly.entity_id
_entity_poly.type
_entity_poly.pdbx_seq_one_letter_code
_entity_poly.pdbx_strand_id
1 'polypeptide(L)'
;MVFETIRSLQMERCVLYVGTVKRKNIGFDIRQLTLEEGETYDKGKQRVISERVENFLDGHKTLLYYPFAGGIDMRIKTWVRSADWRLVASYYGKKDKEQKAAIVQEFKEGMKRMIVATKAFGMGVDISDIDRVYHVAPSSTFVDYIQEIGRAARDADVQGVAATDYHERDFYYMKRLHQTGNIAQDQLALILKKLMEVYRMKGEKEEILVSLSDFEFVVKLPRTKNKLEYESELGQLIKTALLWLEDDLSQRYGRRLLEVSPQNLLTEGYIQDKTGDTFVREFQAYLTKVEDEEGVYRARLDSLWEERFPELGYREFKQKLNNGTLWEGSRAVSVGKHEVLLKEDTAVIRQRMDSLFKSFVTMLKTALLKTKGRFDEEELRAVFAEHGMDVPSAKRFIGSLLESRTEEGRSVSYISSVKKKESNELSFTVTKGFDLLLSRYQKLFTQRIAGTKGERLQFYCTPFSDLNMLLNLLSMLDCLSFSVEGGGTPCVHVRFNDPGLLQQLADSNEYHNLILDTNERIFEEQIDLFSSFFGTDILTDDQRWDFVEEYFTGTSVEELKKKYIGE
;
A
#
# COMPACT_ATOMS: atom_id res chain seq x y z
N MET A 1 -18.66 -11.27 -9.88
CA MET A 1 -18.95 -9.82 -9.87
C MET A 1 -20.44 -9.47 -9.96
N VAL A 2 -21.14 -9.54 -11.10
CA VAL A 2 -22.55 -9.03 -11.19
C VAL A 2 -23.52 -9.74 -10.24
N PHE A 3 -23.44 -11.08 -10.16
CA PHE A 3 -24.29 -11.86 -9.25
C PHE A 3 -23.93 -11.65 -7.77
N GLU A 4 -22.66 -11.38 -7.46
CA GLU A 4 -22.24 -11.02 -6.10
C GLU A 4 -22.76 -9.65 -5.71
N THR A 5 -22.76 -8.67 -6.62
CA THR A 5 -23.36 -7.35 -6.39
C THR A 5 -24.86 -7.45 -6.16
N ILE A 6 -25.58 -8.25 -6.97
CA ILE A 6 -27.02 -8.49 -6.77
C ILE A 6 -27.28 -9.12 -5.39
N ARG A 7 -26.46 -10.11 -5.00
CA ARG A 7 -26.56 -10.78 -3.70
C ARG A 7 -26.21 -9.83 -2.55
N SER A 8 -25.14 -9.05 -2.66
CA SER A 8 -24.66 -8.15 -1.61
C SER A 8 -25.61 -6.98 -1.37
N LEU A 9 -26.23 -6.47 -2.45
CA LEU A 9 -27.26 -5.44 -2.38
C LEU A 9 -28.66 -6.00 -2.06
N GLN A 10 -28.79 -7.33 -1.86
CA GLN A 10 -30.06 -8.02 -1.60
C GLN A 10 -31.16 -7.65 -2.61
N MET A 11 -30.78 -7.49 -3.88
CA MET A 11 -31.71 -7.08 -4.93
C MET A 11 -32.59 -8.26 -5.33
N GLU A 12 -33.89 -8.18 -5.03
CA GLU A 12 -34.88 -9.12 -5.55
C GLU A 12 -35.38 -8.67 -6.95
N ARG A 13 -35.43 -9.60 -7.91
CA ARG A 13 -35.97 -9.41 -9.28
C ARG A 13 -35.29 -8.30 -10.10
N CYS A 14 -33.98 -8.44 -10.33
CA CYS A 14 -33.25 -7.56 -11.24
C CYS A 14 -33.48 -7.95 -12.71
N VAL A 15 -33.82 -6.97 -13.57
CA VAL A 15 -33.79 -7.14 -15.03
C VAL A 15 -32.39 -6.78 -15.52
N LEU A 16 -31.71 -7.74 -16.15
CA LEU A 16 -30.32 -7.62 -16.53
C LEU A 16 -30.21 -7.30 -18.02
N TYR A 17 -29.68 -6.12 -18.35
CA TYR A 17 -29.37 -5.72 -19.73
C TYR A 17 -27.88 -5.89 -19.97
N VAL A 18 -27.50 -6.89 -20.78
CA VAL A 18 -26.10 -7.14 -21.15
C VAL A 18 -25.83 -6.44 -22.49
N GLY A 19 -24.86 -5.53 -22.48
CA GLY A 19 -24.38 -4.88 -23.71
C GLY A 19 -23.33 -5.72 -24.43
N THR A 20 -23.11 -5.41 -25.71
CA THR A 20 -22.06 -6.04 -26.53
C THR A 20 -20.70 -5.41 -26.23
N VAL A 21 -19.68 -6.23 -26.01
CA VAL A 21 -18.29 -5.78 -25.79
C VAL A 21 -17.56 -5.56 -27.12
N LYS A 22 -17.94 -6.31 -28.17
CA LYS A 22 -17.31 -6.28 -29.51
C LYS A 22 -17.35 -4.90 -30.16
N ARG A 23 -16.20 -4.42 -30.65
CA ARG A 23 -16.04 -3.15 -31.35
C ARG A 23 -15.57 -3.37 -32.79
N LYS A 24 -16.49 -3.19 -33.73
CA LYS A 24 -16.24 -3.44 -35.18
C LYS A 24 -15.23 -2.48 -35.82
N ASN A 25 -14.98 -1.34 -35.19
CA ASN A 25 -14.10 -0.29 -35.70
C ASN A 25 -12.73 -0.25 -34.98
N ILE A 26 -12.37 -1.33 -34.27
CA ILE A 26 -11.06 -1.46 -33.62
C ILE A 26 -10.43 -2.78 -34.08
N GLY A 27 -9.32 -2.70 -34.82
CA GLY A 27 -8.48 -3.85 -35.17
C GLY A 27 -7.35 -4.08 -34.18
N PHE A 28 -6.66 -5.22 -34.28
CA PHE A 28 -5.55 -5.60 -33.42
C PHE A 28 -4.22 -5.69 -34.19
N ASP A 29 -3.18 -4.96 -33.75
CA ASP A 29 -1.80 -5.09 -34.24
C ASP A 29 -0.93 -5.81 -33.19
N ILE A 30 -1.15 -7.13 -33.22
CA ILE A 30 -0.56 -8.27 -32.51
C ILE A 30 0.87 -8.69 -32.87
N ARG A 31 1.98 -8.17 -32.33
CA ARG A 31 3.32 -8.64 -32.75
C ARG A 31 4.08 -9.39 -31.67
N GLN A 32 4.70 -10.50 -32.03
CA GLN A 32 5.71 -11.17 -31.21
C GLN A 32 7.03 -10.42 -31.30
N LEU A 33 7.59 -10.02 -30.16
CA LEU A 33 8.91 -9.41 -30.10
C LEU A 33 9.98 -10.47 -30.35
N THR A 34 10.72 -10.30 -31.45
CA THR A 34 11.95 -11.06 -31.73
C THR A 34 13.18 -10.26 -31.28
N LEU A 35 14.02 -10.87 -30.45
CA LEU A 35 15.29 -10.31 -29.99
C LEU A 35 16.40 -10.58 -31.01
N GLU A 36 17.23 -9.57 -31.27
CA GLU A 36 18.42 -9.72 -32.11
C GLU A 36 19.55 -10.46 -31.37
N GLU A 37 20.53 -11.01 -32.10
CA GLU A 37 21.65 -11.74 -31.50
C GLU A 37 22.45 -10.85 -30.53
N GLY A 38 22.55 -11.27 -29.26
CA GLY A 38 23.20 -10.50 -28.21
C GLY A 38 22.38 -9.33 -27.65
N GLU A 39 21.15 -9.12 -28.13
CA GLU A 39 20.24 -8.08 -27.64
C GLU A 39 19.59 -8.49 -26.32
N THR A 40 19.56 -7.58 -25.35
CA THR A 40 18.81 -7.80 -24.11
C THR A 40 17.34 -7.47 -24.31
N TYR A 41 16.45 -8.11 -23.56
CA TYR A 41 15.01 -7.81 -23.58
C TYR A 41 14.70 -6.31 -23.47
N ASP A 42 15.36 -5.57 -22.56
CA ASP A 42 15.15 -4.13 -22.41
C ASP A 42 15.52 -3.33 -23.66
N LYS A 43 16.59 -3.73 -24.36
CA LYS A 43 17.02 -3.09 -25.62
C LYS A 43 16.06 -3.42 -26.76
N GLY A 44 15.64 -4.68 -26.87
CA GLY A 44 14.65 -5.12 -27.86
C GLY A 44 13.33 -4.39 -27.70
N LYS A 45 12.78 -4.32 -26.47
CA LYS A 45 11.56 -3.53 -26.18
C LYS A 45 11.76 -2.06 -26.53
N GLN A 46 12.90 -1.46 -26.16
CA GLN A 46 13.17 -0.07 -26.50
C GLN A 46 13.18 0.16 -28.01
N ARG A 47 13.82 -0.73 -28.79
CA ARG A 47 13.90 -0.65 -30.26
C ARG A 47 12.50 -0.68 -30.89
N VAL A 48 11.67 -1.67 -30.56
CA VAL A 48 10.33 -1.78 -31.16
C VAL A 48 9.41 -0.64 -30.72
N ILE A 49 9.50 -0.18 -29.46
CA ILE A 49 8.70 0.96 -28.99
C ILE A 49 9.10 2.22 -29.74
N SER A 50 10.41 2.47 -29.93
CA SER A 50 10.88 3.62 -30.71
C SER A 50 10.37 3.59 -32.15
N GLU A 51 10.41 2.43 -32.81
CA GLU A 51 9.87 2.25 -34.16
C GLU A 51 8.35 2.54 -34.23
N ARG A 52 7.59 1.97 -33.29
CA ARG A 52 6.14 2.22 -33.15
C ARG A 52 5.84 3.69 -32.93
N VAL A 53 6.58 4.34 -32.03
CA VAL A 53 6.39 5.75 -31.69
C VAL A 53 6.62 6.65 -32.89
N GLU A 54 7.65 6.39 -33.70
CA GLU A 54 7.90 7.15 -34.92
C GLU A 54 6.73 7.02 -35.90
N ASN A 55 6.22 5.81 -36.12
CA ASN A 55 5.05 5.59 -36.97
C ASN A 55 3.77 6.26 -36.41
N PHE A 56 3.56 6.19 -35.10
CA PHE A 56 2.37 6.73 -34.45
C PHE A 56 2.36 8.25 -34.29
N LEU A 57 3.52 8.90 -34.40
CA LEU A 57 3.59 10.36 -34.45
C LEU A 57 3.32 10.91 -35.86
N ASP A 58 3.38 10.06 -36.89
CA ASP A 58 3.05 10.41 -38.26
C ASP A 58 1.54 10.32 -38.50
N GLY A 59 0.82 11.41 -38.23
CA GLY A 59 -0.59 11.57 -38.59
C GLY A 59 -1.61 10.93 -37.65
N HIS A 60 -1.17 10.15 -36.65
CA HIS A 60 -2.07 9.47 -35.70
C HIS A 60 -2.24 10.21 -34.37
N LYS A 61 -3.33 9.88 -33.67
CA LYS A 61 -3.62 10.38 -32.31
C LYS A 61 -3.61 9.20 -31.35
N THR A 62 -2.51 9.09 -30.61
CA THR A 62 -2.14 7.85 -29.95
C THR A 62 -2.19 7.96 -28.43
N LEU A 63 -2.70 6.91 -27.80
CA LEU A 63 -2.60 6.70 -26.37
C LEU A 63 -1.66 5.52 -26.10
N LEU A 64 -0.55 5.76 -25.40
CA LEU A 64 0.44 4.76 -25.06
C LEU A 64 0.35 4.42 -23.58
N TYR A 65 0.01 3.18 -23.25
CA TYR A 65 -0.05 2.70 -21.87
C TYR A 65 1.30 2.12 -21.42
N TYR A 66 1.82 2.68 -20.33
CA TYR A 66 3.02 2.23 -19.64
C TYR A 66 2.71 1.82 -18.19
N PRO A 67 3.21 0.66 -17.70
CA PRO A 67 2.82 0.12 -16.39
C PRO A 67 3.15 0.98 -15.18
N PHE A 68 4.23 1.78 -15.22
CA PHE A 68 4.74 2.47 -14.04
C PHE A 68 4.80 3.99 -14.22
N ALA A 69 4.25 4.76 -13.28
CA ALA A 69 4.42 6.22 -13.30
C ALA A 69 5.89 6.64 -13.15
N GLY A 70 6.66 5.87 -12.37
CA GLY A 70 8.08 6.12 -12.13
C GLY A 70 8.90 5.90 -13.40
N GLY A 71 9.47 6.99 -13.94
CA GLY A 71 10.37 6.93 -15.08
C GLY A 71 9.72 7.15 -16.45
N ILE A 72 8.42 7.42 -16.55
CA ILE A 72 7.76 7.76 -17.83
C ILE A 72 8.50 8.88 -18.55
N ASP A 73 8.78 9.98 -17.85
CA ASP A 73 9.43 11.15 -18.45
C ASP A 73 10.85 10.83 -18.97
N MET A 74 11.54 9.88 -18.35
CA MET A 74 12.83 9.39 -18.85
C MET A 74 12.64 8.49 -20.08
N ARG A 75 11.66 7.59 -20.04
CA ARG A 75 11.35 6.67 -21.15
C ARG A 75 10.93 7.42 -22.40
N ILE A 76 10.13 8.49 -22.28
CA ILE A 76 9.78 9.38 -23.40
C ILE A 76 11.04 9.90 -24.10
N LYS A 77 12.03 10.38 -23.32
CA LYS A 77 13.30 10.88 -23.90
C LYS A 77 14.11 9.80 -24.61
N THR A 78 13.89 8.54 -24.26
CA THR A 78 14.55 7.39 -24.87
C THR A 78 13.80 6.88 -26.10
N TRP A 79 12.47 6.89 -26.08
CA TRP A 79 11.64 6.35 -27.17
C TRP A 79 11.36 7.36 -28.28
N VAL A 80 11.28 8.65 -27.94
CA VAL A 80 10.90 9.73 -28.85
C VAL A 80 12.15 10.54 -29.23
N ARG A 81 12.28 10.84 -30.52
CA ARG A 81 13.32 11.75 -31.04
C ARG A 81 13.18 13.14 -30.42
N SER A 82 14.31 13.81 -30.17
CA SER A 82 14.32 15.11 -29.49
C SER A 82 13.49 16.19 -30.18
N ALA A 83 13.40 16.16 -31.52
CA ALA A 83 12.59 17.08 -32.31
C ALA A 83 11.08 16.94 -32.04
N ASP A 84 10.63 15.74 -31.63
CA ASP A 84 9.22 15.39 -31.53
C ASP A 84 8.71 15.38 -30.08
N TRP A 85 9.57 15.66 -29.09
CA TRP A 85 9.17 15.76 -27.67
C TRP A 85 8.01 16.72 -27.45
N ARG A 86 7.88 17.77 -28.28
CA ARG A 86 6.75 18.71 -28.19
C ARG A 86 5.40 18.08 -28.50
N LEU A 87 5.36 16.99 -29.26
CA LEU A 87 4.14 16.28 -29.66
C LEU A 87 3.70 15.24 -28.63
N VAL A 88 4.54 14.94 -27.63
CA VAL A 88 4.31 13.90 -26.63
C VAL A 88 4.15 14.51 -25.24
N ALA A 89 3.24 13.96 -24.44
CA ALA A 89 3.07 14.33 -23.04
C ALA A 89 2.93 13.10 -22.15
N SER A 90 3.43 13.18 -20.91
CA SER A 90 3.22 12.14 -19.90
C SER A 90 1.94 12.39 -19.10
N TYR A 91 1.21 11.34 -18.74
CA TYR A 91 0.02 11.45 -17.89
C TYR A 91 -0.03 10.37 -16.81
N TYR A 92 0.07 10.77 -15.54
CA TYR A 92 0.03 9.84 -14.42
C TYR A 92 -0.57 10.48 -13.17
N GLY A 93 -1.00 9.64 -12.22
CA GLY A 93 -1.79 10.04 -11.05
C GLY A 93 -1.16 11.15 -10.20
N LYS A 94 0.17 11.22 -10.12
CA LYS A 94 0.92 12.22 -9.33
C LYS A 94 1.04 13.62 -9.97
N LYS A 95 0.58 13.83 -11.21
CA LYS A 95 0.52 15.19 -11.80
C LYS A 95 -0.62 16.01 -11.20
N ASP A 96 -0.39 17.31 -11.08
CA ASP A 96 -1.37 18.27 -10.57
C ASP A 96 -2.61 18.34 -11.48
N LYS A 97 -3.74 18.75 -10.91
CA LYS A 97 -5.03 18.78 -11.62
C LYS A 97 -5.00 19.74 -12.80
N GLU A 98 -4.37 20.89 -12.63
CA GLU A 98 -4.20 21.94 -13.64
C GLU A 98 -3.33 21.43 -14.81
N GLN A 99 -2.24 20.72 -14.49
CA GLN A 99 -1.36 20.12 -15.51
C GLN A 99 -2.10 19.04 -16.31
N LYS A 100 -2.86 18.16 -15.63
CA LYS A 100 -3.67 17.13 -16.29
C LYS A 100 -4.71 17.75 -17.23
N ALA A 101 -5.36 18.83 -16.81
CA ALA A 101 -6.35 19.54 -17.63
C ALA A 101 -5.70 20.16 -18.87
N ALA A 102 -4.55 20.82 -18.71
CA ALA A 102 -3.80 21.39 -19.83
C ALA A 102 -3.36 20.33 -20.85
N ILE A 103 -2.79 19.21 -20.40
CA ILE A 103 -2.36 18.11 -21.29
C ILE A 103 -3.54 17.53 -22.07
N VAL A 104 -4.69 17.32 -21.41
CA VAL A 104 -5.89 16.81 -22.08
C VAL A 104 -6.39 17.82 -23.12
N GLN A 105 -6.37 19.11 -22.82
CA GLN A 105 -6.79 20.14 -23.76
C GLN A 105 -5.84 20.21 -24.97
N GLU A 106 -4.53 20.25 -24.75
CA GLU A 106 -3.53 20.25 -25.83
C GLU A 106 -3.62 19.01 -26.72
N PHE A 107 -3.94 17.85 -26.13
CA PHE A 107 -4.17 16.63 -26.89
C PHE A 107 -5.48 16.68 -27.68
N LYS A 108 -6.57 17.20 -27.09
CA LYS A 108 -7.84 17.42 -27.82
C LYS A 108 -7.66 18.33 -29.03
N GLU A 109 -6.92 19.42 -28.86
CA GLU A 109 -6.63 20.41 -29.91
C GLU A 109 -5.59 19.92 -30.95
N GLY A 110 -4.98 18.75 -30.74
CA GLY A 110 -4.00 18.15 -31.65
C GLY A 110 -2.60 18.75 -31.57
N MET A 111 -2.34 19.62 -30.58
CA MET A 111 -0.99 20.09 -30.26
C MET A 111 -0.11 18.94 -29.75
N LYS A 112 -0.69 18.04 -28.96
CA LYS A 112 -0.11 16.73 -28.64
C LYS A 112 -0.72 15.68 -29.55
N ARG A 113 0.14 14.79 -30.07
CA ARG A 113 -0.24 13.63 -30.89
C ARG A 113 -0.16 12.33 -30.12
N MET A 114 0.59 12.29 -29.02
CA MET A 114 0.70 11.12 -28.18
C MET A 114 0.66 11.46 -26.69
N ILE A 115 -0.12 10.70 -25.93
CA ILE A 115 -0.04 10.68 -24.47
C ILE A 115 0.56 9.36 -24.02
N VAL A 116 1.64 9.42 -23.24
CA VAL A 116 2.19 8.26 -22.53
C VAL A 116 1.61 8.25 -21.12
N ALA A 117 0.76 7.27 -20.83
CA ALA A 117 -0.06 7.23 -19.65
C ALA A 117 0.10 5.94 -18.83
N THR A 118 -0.22 6.05 -17.54
CA THR A 118 -0.61 4.89 -16.71
C THR A 118 -2.13 4.70 -16.75
N LYS A 119 -2.65 3.65 -16.11
CA LYS A 119 -4.10 3.43 -15.88
C LYS A 119 -4.86 4.67 -15.38
N ALA A 120 -4.17 5.62 -14.72
CA ALA A 120 -4.75 6.89 -14.29
C ALA A 120 -5.33 7.74 -15.43
N PHE A 121 -4.86 7.58 -16.67
CA PHE A 121 -5.51 8.16 -17.85
C PHE A 121 -6.72 7.30 -18.21
N GLY A 122 -7.82 7.55 -17.51
CA GLY A 122 -9.03 6.84 -17.86
C GLY A 122 -10.34 7.23 -17.20
N MET A 123 -10.29 7.75 -15.97
CA MET A 123 -11.49 8.21 -15.29
C MET A 123 -11.83 9.64 -15.75
N GLY A 124 -12.95 9.80 -16.47
CA GLY A 124 -13.51 11.12 -16.81
C GLY A 124 -12.90 11.87 -17.99
N VAL A 125 -12.01 11.25 -18.77
CA VAL A 125 -11.46 11.84 -20.00
C VAL A 125 -12.16 11.24 -21.22
N ASP A 126 -12.83 12.09 -21.98
CA ASP A 126 -13.52 11.74 -23.22
C ASP A 126 -12.91 12.48 -24.41
N ILE A 127 -12.38 11.70 -25.35
CA ILE A 127 -11.70 12.12 -26.57
C ILE A 127 -12.12 11.14 -27.65
N SER A 128 -12.87 11.62 -28.65
CA SER A 128 -13.56 10.79 -29.62
C SER A 128 -12.66 10.30 -30.76
N ASP A 129 -11.60 11.04 -31.06
CA ASP A 129 -10.76 10.93 -32.25
C ASP A 129 -9.40 10.23 -32.00
N ILE A 130 -9.27 9.45 -30.92
CA ILE A 130 -8.08 8.60 -30.72
C ILE A 130 -8.16 7.42 -31.69
N ASP A 131 -7.15 7.21 -32.52
CA ASP A 131 -7.13 6.14 -33.54
C ASP A 131 -6.11 5.02 -33.23
N ARG A 132 -5.26 5.22 -32.21
CA ARG A 132 -4.26 4.24 -31.78
C ARG A 132 -4.23 4.12 -30.27
N VAL A 133 -4.26 2.90 -29.78
CA VAL A 133 -3.91 2.55 -28.40
C VAL A 133 -2.76 1.56 -28.45
N TYR A 134 -1.66 1.86 -27.77
CA TYR A 134 -0.48 1.01 -27.72
C TYR A 134 -0.13 0.63 -26.29
N HIS A 135 0.00 -0.66 -26.02
CA HIS A 135 0.39 -1.18 -24.71
C HIS A 135 1.86 -1.59 -24.73
N VAL A 136 2.68 -0.98 -23.88
CA VAL A 136 4.10 -1.39 -23.72
C VAL A 136 4.20 -2.77 -23.06
N ALA A 137 3.24 -3.11 -22.22
CA ALA A 137 3.09 -4.41 -21.59
C ALA A 137 1.59 -4.66 -21.31
N PRO A 138 1.18 -5.93 -21.12
CA PRO A 138 -0.18 -6.25 -20.75
C PRO A 138 -0.67 -5.46 -19.52
N SER A 139 -1.96 -5.11 -19.53
CA SER A 139 -2.64 -4.46 -18.42
C SER A 139 -2.74 -5.40 -17.21
N SER A 140 -3.07 -4.86 -16.03
CA SER A 140 -3.18 -5.66 -14.80
C SER A 140 -4.21 -6.79 -14.87
N THR A 141 -5.28 -6.58 -15.63
CA THR A 141 -6.34 -7.56 -15.89
C THR A 141 -6.79 -7.44 -17.33
N PHE A 142 -7.37 -8.51 -17.87
CA PHE A 142 -7.94 -8.53 -19.21
C PHE A 142 -9.10 -7.53 -19.34
N VAL A 143 -9.88 -7.33 -18.28
CA VAL A 143 -10.94 -6.31 -18.23
C VAL A 143 -10.37 -4.90 -18.39
N ASP A 144 -9.27 -4.59 -17.71
CA ASP A 144 -8.59 -3.31 -17.86
C ASP A 144 -8.08 -3.11 -19.29
N TYR A 145 -7.48 -4.15 -19.89
CA TYR A 145 -7.00 -4.10 -21.27
C TYR A 145 -8.14 -3.75 -22.26
N ILE A 146 -9.30 -4.42 -22.14
CA ILE A 146 -10.46 -4.14 -23.01
C ILE A 146 -11.01 -2.73 -22.79
N GLN A 147 -11.06 -2.26 -21.54
CA GLN A 147 -11.48 -0.89 -21.24
C GLN A 147 -10.51 0.15 -21.83
N GLU A 148 -9.21 -0.13 -21.79
CA GLU A 148 -8.14 0.74 -22.28
C GLU A 148 -8.14 0.84 -23.80
N ILE A 149 -8.23 -0.29 -24.53
CA ILE A 149 -8.33 -0.27 -26.00
C ILE A 149 -9.65 0.33 -26.48
N GLY A 150 -10.72 0.19 -25.70
CA GLY A 150 -12.03 0.79 -25.99
C GLY A 150 -12.04 2.32 -26.02
N ARG A 151 -10.93 2.97 -25.66
CA ARG A 151 -10.70 4.41 -25.82
C ARG A 151 -10.35 4.81 -27.25
N ALA A 152 -9.84 3.87 -28.05
CA ALA A 152 -9.71 4.10 -29.48
C ALA A 152 -11.10 4.14 -30.13
N ALA A 153 -11.19 4.92 -31.20
CA ALA A 153 -12.29 4.94 -32.15
C ALA A 153 -13.67 5.04 -31.48
N ARG A 154 -13.80 5.93 -30.49
CA ARG A 154 -15.09 6.21 -29.85
C ARG A 154 -16.10 6.76 -30.83
N ASP A 155 -15.62 7.56 -31.78
CA ASP A 155 -16.38 7.88 -32.98
C ASP A 155 -16.45 6.65 -33.90
N ALA A 156 -17.66 6.32 -34.36
CA ALA A 156 -17.90 5.18 -35.24
C ALA A 156 -17.22 5.35 -36.61
N ASP A 157 -16.96 6.60 -37.02
CA ASP A 157 -16.31 6.93 -38.29
C ASP A 157 -14.77 6.80 -38.23
N VAL A 158 -14.21 6.64 -37.03
CA VAL A 158 -12.76 6.42 -36.82
C VAL A 158 -12.46 4.93 -36.83
N GLN A 159 -11.37 4.54 -37.49
CA GLN A 159 -10.82 3.19 -37.43
C GLN A 159 -9.65 3.15 -36.45
N GLY A 160 -9.87 2.46 -35.33
CA GLY A 160 -8.91 2.30 -34.26
C GLY A 160 -8.02 1.09 -34.45
N VAL A 161 -6.80 1.14 -33.90
CA VAL A 161 -5.95 -0.04 -33.77
C VAL A 161 -5.45 -0.14 -32.34
N ALA A 162 -5.62 -1.33 -31.75
CA ALA A 162 -5.03 -1.76 -30.50
C ALA A 162 -3.73 -2.51 -30.79
N ALA A 163 -2.58 -1.91 -30.48
CA ALA A 163 -1.27 -2.43 -30.79
C ALA A 163 -0.52 -2.90 -29.54
N THR A 164 0.23 -3.99 -29.64
CA THR A 164 1.22 -4.40 -28.63
C THR A 164 2.32 -5.24 -29.27
N ASP A 165 3.56 -5.07 -28.79
CA ASP A 165 4.69 -5.93 -29.18
C ASP A 165 5.00 -6.83 -27.97
N TYR A 166 4.41 -8.02 -27.97
CA TYR A 166 4.35 -8.94 -26.85
C TYR A 166 5.63 -9.78 -26.72
N HIS A 167 6.03 -10.05 -25.48
CA HIS A 167 7.05 -11.01 -25.11
C HIS A 167 6.70 -11.62 -23.74
N GLU A 168 6.98 -12.89 -23.48
CA GLU A 168 6.63 -13.55 -22.20
C GLU A 168 7.18 -12.82 -20.95
N ARG A 169 8.38 -12.23 -21.09
CA ARG A 169 8.99 -11.39 -20.03
C ARG A 169 8.16 -10.14 -19.68
N ASP A 170 7.20 -9.73 -20.50
CA ASP A 170 6.30 -8.61 -20.19
C ASP A 170 5.44 -8.91 -18.94
N PHE A 171 5.18 -10.18 -18.61
CA PHE A 171 4.49 -10.56 -17.37
C PHE A 171 5.25 -10.18 -16.10
N TYR A 172 6.54 -9.82 -16.20
CA TYR A 172 7.26 -9.15 -15.13
C TYR A 172 6.52 -7.88 -14.65
N TYR A 173 5.96 -7.08 -15.56
CA TYR A 173 5.24 -5.87 -15.23
C TYR A 173 3.95 -6.18 -14.46
N MET A 174 3.17 -7.16 -14.93
CA MET A 174 1.96 -7.63 -14.26
C MET A 174 2.27 -8.17 -12.86
N LYS A 175 3.24 -9.09 -12.74
CA LYS A 175 3.66 -9.67 -11.45
C LYS A 175 4.10 -8.60 -10.47
N ARG A 176 4.86 -7.62 -10.93
CA ARG A 176 5.32 -6.52 -10.09
C ARG A 176 4.17 -5.62 -9.65
N LEU A 177 3.20 -5.33 -10.51
CA LEU A 177 2.01 -4.56 -10.15
C LEU A 177 1.11 -5.34 -9.17
N HIS A 178 0.91 -6.64 -9.40
CA HIS A 178 0.16 -7.52 -8.49
C HIS A 178 0.79 -7.59 -7.11
N GLN A 179 2.13 -7.69 -7.03
CA GLN A 179 2.84 -7.74 -5.74
C GLN A 179 2.93 -6.37 -5.05
N THR A 180 2.76 -5.26 -5.76
CA THR A 180 2.92 -3.92 -5.18
C THR A 180 1.66 -3.50 -4.44
N GLY A 181 1.71 -3.51 -3.11
CA GLY A 181 0.60 -3.05 -2.25
C GLY A 181 -0.37 -4.16 -1.80
N ASN A 182 -0.13 -5.41 -2.21
CA ASN A 182 -0.88 -6.57 -1.72
C ASN A 182 -0.39 -7.03 -0.34
N ILE A 183 -1.33 -7.53 0.45
CA ILE A 183 -1.08 -8.09 1.78
C ILE A 183 -0.77 -9.57 1.61
N ALA A 184 0.41 -9.97 2.04
CA ALA A 184 0.83 -11.36 2.00
C ALA A 184 0.19 -12.19 3.12
N GLN A 185 0.18 -13.52 2.96
CA GLN A 185 -0.42 -14.44 3.92
C GLN A 185 0.19 -14.30 5.33
N ASP A 186 1.52 -14.19 5.40
CA ASP A 186 2.22 -13.97 6.66
C ASP A 186 1.71 -12.67 7.32
N GLN A 187 1.57 -11.59 6.56
CA GLN A 187 1.03 -10.32 7.06
C GLN A 187 -0.39 -10.46 7.62
N LEU A 188 -1.30 -11.19 6.96
CA LEU A 188 -2.65 -11.42 7.50
C LEU A 188 -2.64 -12.19 8.81
N ALA A 189 -1.81 -13.23 8.92
CA ALA A 189 -1.64 -13.97 10.17
C ALA A 189 -1.11 -13.07 11.31
N LEU A 190 -0.19 -12.15 11.01
CA LEU A 190 0.31 -11.18 11.99
C LEU A 190 -0.78 -10.18 12.42
N ILE A 191 -1.62 -9.73 11.49
CA ILE A 191 -2.76 -8.85 11.80
C ILE A 191 -3.74 -9.57 12.72
N LEU A 192 -4.10 -10.83 12.43
CA LEU A 192 -4.96 -11.63 13.30
C LEU A 192 -4.37 -11.78 14.71
N LYS A 193 -3.07 -12.10 14.81
CA LYS A 193 -2.38 -12.23 16.10
C LYS A 193 -2.37 -10.93 16.89
N LYS A 194 -2.08 -9.79 16.24
CA LYS A 194 -2.11 -8.49 16.90
C LYS A 194 -3.51 -8.10 17.33
N LEU A 195 -4.51 -8.39 16.51
CA LEU A 195 -5.91 -8.10 16.81
C LEU A 195 -6.35 -8.81 18.09
N MET A 196 -5.98 -10.07 18.26
CA MET A 196 -6.24 -10.84 19.49
C MET A 196 -5.45 -10.34 20.71
N GLU A 197 -4.25 -9.80 20.51
CA GLU A 197 -3.49 -9.15 21.59
C GLU A 197 -4.22 -7.88 22.08
N VAL A 198 -4.67 -7.03 21.15
CA VAL A 198 -5.41 -5.80 21.46
C VAL A 198 -6.73 -6.11 22.15
N TYR A 199 -7.44 -7.15 21.71
CA TYR A 199 -8.66 -7.64 22.36
C TYR A 199 -8.44 -7.97 23.85
N ARG A 200 -7.38 -8.73 24.17
CA ARG A 200 -7.03 -9.06 25.56
C ARG A 200 -6.62 -7.82 26.37
N MET A 201 -5.86 -6.92 25.78
CA MET A 201 -5.46 -5.67 26.44
C MET A 201 -6.65 -4.80 26.83
N LYS A 202 -7.66 -4.72 25.95
CA LYS A 202 -8.88 -3.93 26.19
C LYS A 202 -9.91 -4.63 27.09
N GLY A 203 -9.51 -5.71 27.76
CA GLY A 203 -10.31 -6.40 28.75
C GLY A 203 -11.38 -7.31 28.15
N GLU A 204 -11.13 -7.86 26.96
CA GLU A 204 -11.95 -8.90 26.34
C GLU A 204 -13.42 -8.47 26.14
N LYS A 205 -13.61 -7.19 25.81
CA LYS A 205 -14.92 -6.64 25.48
C LYS A 205 -15.36 -7.14 24.12
N GLU A 206 -16.65 -7.45 24.00
CA GLU A 206 -17.28 -7.87 22.74
C GLU A 206 -17.00 -6.87 21.60
N GLU A 207 -16.95 -5.57 21.93
CA GLU A 207 -16.69 -4.49 20.99
C GLU A 207 -15.51 -3.63 21.45
N ILE A 208 -14.59 -3.38 20.53
CA ILE A 208 -13.43 -2.52 20.76
C ILE A 208 -13.14 -1.61 19.56
N LEU A 209 -12.54 -0.46 19.85
CA LEU A 209 -11.88 0.36 18.85
C LEU A 209 -10.42 -0.07 18.72
N VAL A 210 -9.95 -0.33 17.49
CA VAL A 210 -8.57 -0.70 17.22
C VAL A 210 -7.91 0.38 16.38
N SER A 211 -6.73 0.86 16.80
CA SER A 211 -5.98 1.85 16.04
C SER A 211 -5.26 1.18 14.87
N LEU A 212 -5.36 1.76 13.67
CA LEU A 212 -4.65 1.23 12.49
C LEU A 212 -3.13 1.36 12.63
N SER A 213 -2.65 2.27 13.46
CA SER A 213 -1.22 2.38 13.79
C SER A 213 -0.70 1.16 14.54
N ASP A 214 -1.56 0.43 15.25
CA ASP A 214 -1.15 -0.78 15.98
C ASP A 214 -0.67 -1.88 15.03
N PHE A 215 -1.02 -1.78 13.74
CA PHE A 215 -0.64 -2.72 12.69
C PHE A 215 0.41 -2.17 11.72
N GLU A 216 0.95 -0.96 11.94
CA GLU A 216 1.97 -0.35 11.07
C GLU A 216 3.16 -1.30 10.84
N PHE A 217 3.56 -2.03 11.89
CA PHE A 217 4.68 -2.95 11.85
C PHE A 217 4.51 -4.12 10.86
N VAL A 218 3.27 -4.42 10.44
CA VAL A 218 2.99 -5.50 9.49
C VAL A 218 3.26 -5.05 8.06
N VAL A 219 3.20 -3.74 7.78
CA VAL A 219 3.09 -3.23 6.42
C VAL A 219 4.42 -2.65 5.94
N LYS A 220 4.87 -3.10 4.76
CA LYS A 220 6.04 -2.54 4.07
C LYS A 220 5.62 -1.38 3.17
N LEU A 221 5.31 -0.22 3.74
CA LEU A 221 5.03 1.00 2.97
C LEU A 221 6.28 1.89 2.95
N PRO A 222 6.82 2.27 1.77
CA PRO A 222 7.88 3.26 1.73
C PRO A 222 7.34 4.59 2.28
N ARG A 223 7.89 5.08 3.40
CA ARG A 223 7.49 6.38 3.96
C ARG A 223 7.65 7.47 2.89
N THR A 224 6.53 7.93 2.35
CA THR A 224 6.43 9.04 1.40
C THR A 224 6.95 10.31 2.07
N LYS A 225 7.38 11.31 1.28
CA LYS A 225 7.75 12.63 1.83
C LYS A 225 6.60 13.29 2.60
N ASN A 226 5.36 12.88 2.31
CA ASN A 226 4.15 13.38 2.96
C ASN A 226 3.58 12.35 3.95
N LYS A 227 3.60 12.69 5.25
CA LYS A 227 3.08 11.87 6.36
C LYS A 227 1.62 11.43 6.19
N LEU A 228 0.78 12.27 5.56
CA LEU A 228 -0.65 11.99 5.36
C LEU A 228 -0.94 11.04 4.20
N GLU A 229 -0.06 10.96 3.22
CA GLU A 229 -0.18 9.94 2.17
C GLU A 229 0.11 8.57 2.77
N TYR A 230 1.18 8.47 3.56
CA TYR A 230 1.53 7.25 4.30
C TYR A 230 0.39 6.78 5.22
N GLU A 231 -0.17 7.66 6.06
CA GLU A 231 -1.30 7.30 6.94
C GLU A 231 -2.54 6.84 6.16
N SER A 232 -2.80 7.45 5.00
CA SER A 232 -3.92 7.07 4.14
C SER A 232 -3.70 5.71 3.50
N GLU A 233 -2.51 5.45 2.96
CA GLU A 233 -2.14 4.18 2.34
C GLU A 233 -2.11 3.06 3.38
N LEU A 234 -1.51 3.30 4.55
CA LEU A 234 -1.51 2.37 5.68
C LEU A 234 -2.94 2.05 6.13
N GLY A 235 -3.75 3.09 6.31
CA GLY A 235 -5.13 2.92 6.75
C GLY A 235 -5.97 2.14 5.75
N GLN A 236 -5.79 2.38 4.45
CA GLN A 236 -6.47 1.64 3.40
C GLN A 236 -6.04 0.17 3.39
N LEU A 237 -4.74 -0.10 3.48
CA LEU A 237 -4.20 -1.46 3.46
C LEU A 237 -4.68 -2.26 4.67
N ILE A 238 -4.56 -1.75 5.89
CA ILE A 238 -5.00 -2.48 7.09
C ILE A 238 -6.52 -2.71 7.08
N LYS A 239 -7.33 -1.73 6.65
CA LYS A 239 -8.79 -1.92 6.50
C LYS A 239 -9.11 -3.06 5.55
N THR A 240 -8.47 -3.09 4.39
CA THR A 240 -8.64 -4.19 3.42
C THR A 240 -8.24 -5.54 4.04
N ALA A 241 -7.13 -5.58 4.79
CA ALA A 241 -6.69 -6.79 5.50
C ALA A 241 -7.73 -7.32 6.49
N LEU A 242 -8.27 -6.42 7.32
CA LEU A 242 -9.26 -6.77 8.34
C LEU A 242 -10.57 -7.24 7.69
N LEU A 243 -10.98 -6.61 6.59
CA LEU A 243 -12.15 -7.05 5.81
C LEU A 243 -11.93 -8.41 5.15
N TRP A 244 -10.73 -8.70 4.62
CA TRP A 244 -10.39 -10.02 4.09
C TRP A 244 -10.34 -11.10 5.17
N LEU A 245 -9.91 -10.76 6.38
CA LEU A 245 -9.99 -11.64 7.55
C LEU A 245 -11.45 -11.95 7.91
N GLU A 246 -12.31 -10.93 7.99
CA GLU A 246 -13.74 -11.11 8.23
C GLU A 246 -14.38 -12.01 7.18
N ASP A 247 -14.17 -11.72 5.89
CA ASP A 247 -14.79 -12.45 4.79
C ASP A 247 -14.31 -13.91 4.72
N ASP A 248 -13.00 -14.16 4.81
CA ASP A 248 -12.45 -15.54 4.78
C ASP A 248 -12.98 -16.39 5.94
N LEU A 249 -12.96 -15.84 7.17
CA LEU A 249 -13.45 -16.56 8.34
C LEU A 249 -14.96 -16.78 8.27
N SER A 250 -15.71 -15.79 7.78
CA SER A 250 -17.15 -15.92 7.59
C SER A 250 -17.50 -17.00 6.58
N GLN A 251 -16.80 -17.06 5.45
CA GLN A 251 -16.99 -18.08 4.43
C GLN A 251 -16.60 -19.47 4.92
N ARG A 252 -15.48 -19.58 5.65
CA ARG A 252 -14.95 -20.86 6.14
C ARG A 252 -15.83 -21.51 7.20
N TYR A 253 -16.35 -20.72 8.14
CA TYR A 253 -17.09 -21.23 9.29
C TYR A 253 -18.61 -21.06 9.16
N GLY A 254 -19.09 -20.44 8.07
CA GLY A 254 -20.51 -20.21 7.83
C GLY A 254 -21.17 -19.24 8.83
N ARG A 255 -20.36 -18.52 9.62
CA ARG A 255 -20.78 -17.56 10.64
C ARG A 255 -19.73 -16.46 10.79
N ARG A 256 -20.13 -15.25 11.17
CA ARG A 256 -19.20 -14.15 11.41
C ARG A 256 -18.51 -14.33 12.76
N LEU A 257 -17.23 -14.72 12.75
CA LEU A 257 -16.41 -14.77 13.96
C LEU A 257 -15.95 -13.38 14.41
N LEU A 258 -15.78 -12.50 13.44
CA LEU A 258 -15.28 -11.14 13.55
C LEU A 258 -16.14 -10.23 12.67
N GLU A 259 -16.46 -9.02 13.13
CA GLU A 259 -17.10 -7.99 12.31
C GLU A 259 -16.26 -6.71 12.34
N VAL A 260 -15.94 -6.18 11.17
CA VAL A 260 -15.04 -5.04 10.99
C VAL A 260 -15.83 -3.88 10.41
N SER A 261 -15.99 -2.82 11.20
CA SER A 261 -16.68 -1.59 10.80
C SER A 261 -15.68 -0.45 10.66
N PRO A 262 -15.24 -0.12 9.42
CA PRO A 262 -14.34 1.00 9.19
C PRO A 262 -15.08 2.32 9.41
N GLN A 263 -14.93 2.91 10.60
CA GLN A 263 -15.40 4.27 10.86
C GLN A 263 -14.35 5.27 10.38
N ASN A 264 -14.75 6.23 9.54
CA ASN A 264 -13.88 7.32 9.07
C ASN A 264 -13.94 8.57 9.95
N LEU A 265 -14.69 8.55 11.05
CA LEU A 265 -14.88 9.71 11.92
C LEU A 265 -14.25 9.41 13.28
N LEU A 266 -13.14 10.11 13.57
CA LEU A 266 -12.67 10.27 14.94
C LEU A 266 -13.49 11.39 15.57
N THR A 267 -14.59 11.03 16.22
CA THR A 267 -15.41 11.95 17.03
C THR A 267 -14.58 12.53 18.17
N GLU A 268 -13.62 11.76 18.69
CA GLU A 268 -12.76 12.19 19.80
C GLU A 268 -11.29 11.80 19.61
N GLY A 269 -10.38 12.64 20.12
CA GLY A 269 -8.94 12.37 20.17
C GLY A 269 -8.27 13.09 21.34
N TYR A 270 -6.94 13.01 21.45
CA TYR A 270 -6.19 13.76 22.46
C TYR A 270 -5.30 14.80 21.80
N ILE A 271 -5.20 15.97 22.43
CA ILE A 271 -4.37 17.10 22.03
C ILE A 271 -3.45 17.47 23.19
N GLN A 272 -2.18 17.73 22.88
CA GLN A 272 -1.22 18.28 23.82
C GLN A 272 -0.73 19.65 23.33
N ASP A 273 -0.91 20.69 24.14
CA ASP A 273 -0.35 22.03 23.83
C ASP A 273 1.04 22.19 24.45
N LYS A 274 2.06 22.29 23.59
CA LYS A 274 3.46 22.44 24.02
C LYS A 274 3.88 23.88 24.33
N THR A 275 3.03 24.86 24.05
CA THR A 275 3.32 26.30 24.17
C THR A 275 2.67 26.97 25.38
N GLY A 276 1.95 26.22 26.21
CA GLY A 276 1.09 26.76 27.28
C GLY A 276 -0.33 27.00 26.77
N ASP A 277 -1.27 27.30 27.68
CA ASP A 277 -2.74 27.23 27.52
C ASP A 277 -3.38 28.06 26.37
N THR A 278 -2.63 28.60 25.40
CA THR A 278 -3.14 29.42 24.30
C THR A 278 -4.23 28.71 23.48
N PHE A 279 -3.97 27.47 23.02
CA PHE A 279 -4.99 26.70 22.29
C PHE A 279 -6.15 26.30 23.20
N VAL A 280 -5.82 25.95 24.44
CA VAL A 280 -6.78 25.49 25.43
C VAL A 280 -7.77 26.60 25.78
N ARG A 281 -7.31 27.83 25.98
CA ARG A 281 -8.14 29.00 26.28
C ARG A 281 -9.13 29.29 25.17
N GLU A 282 -8.67 29.19 23.92
CA GLU A 282 -9.48 29.49 22.73
C GLU A 282 -10.51 28.39 22.44
N PHE A 283 -10.16 27.12 22.68
CA PHE A 283 -10.97 25.96 22.30
C PHE A 283 -11.52 25.15 23.47
N GLN A 284 -11.55 25.70 24.69
CA GLN A 284 -11.98 25.03 25.92
C GLN A 284 -13.34 24.31 25.82
N ALA A 285 -14.28 24.83 25.03
CA ALA A 285 -15.61 24.22 24.84
C ALA A 285 -15.55 22.82 24.19
N TYR A 286 -14.47 22.51 23.48
CA TYR A 286 -14.25 21.24 22.79
C TYR A 286 -13.26 20.35 23.53
N LEU A 287 -12.64 20.85 24.61
CA LEU A 287 -11.54 20.20 25.31
C LEU A 287 -11.94 19.83 26.74
N THR A 288 -11.69 18.58 27.13
CA THR A 288 -11.81 18.10 28.50
C THR A 288 -10.42 17.74 29.01
N LYS A 289 -9.98 18.36 30.11
CA LYS A 289 -8.67 18.08 30.70
C LYS A 289 -8.59 16.61 31.14
N VAL A 290 -7.49 15.94 30.81
CA VAL A 290 -7.23 14.58 31.28
C VAL A 290 -6.68 14.65 32.70
N GLU A 291 -7.24 13.84 33.61
CA GLU A 291 -6.75 13.73 34.98
C GLU A 291 -5.34 13.10 34.99
N ASP A 292 -4.48 13.55 35.91
CA ASP A 292 -3.10 13.07 36.10
C ASP A 292 -2.06 13.37 35.00
N GLU A 293 -2.42 14.09 33.94
CA GLU A 293 -1.48 14.47 32.86
C GLU A 293 -1.54 15.97 32.52
N GLU A 294 -0.41 16.65 32.67
CA GLU A 294 -0.32 18.10 32.49
C GLU A 294 -0.24 18.46 30.99
N GLY A 295 -1.13 19.36 30.55
CA GLY A 295 -1.16 19.85 29.18
C GLY A 295 -1.81 18.92 28.15
N VAL A 296 -2.45 17.82 28.59
CA VAL A 296 -3.18 16.88 27.72
C VAL A 296 -4.69 17.05 27.89
N TYR A 297 -5.39 17.11 26.76
CA TYR A 297 -6.83 17.32 26.69
C TYR A 297 -7.48 16.32 25.74
N ARG A 298 -8.61 15.75 26.16
CA ARG A 298 -9.53 15.01 25.28
C ARG A 298 -10.32 16.03 24.46
N ALA A 299 -10.27 15.91 23.15
CA ALA A 299 -10.85 16.85 22.20
C ALA A 299 -11.98 16.19 21.39
N ARG A 300 -13.13 16.85 21.28
CA ARG A 300 -14.19 16.50 20.31
C ARG A 300 -13.80 17.05 18.94
N LEU A 301 -13.07 16.25 18.17
CA LEU A 301 -12.39 16.70 16.94
C LEU A 301 -13.36 16.99 15.80
N ASP A 302 -14.49 16.31 15.77
CA ASP A 302 -15.59 16.54 14.83
C ASP A 302 -16.23 17.91 15.05
N SER A 303 -16.70 18.20 16.27
CA SER A 303 -17.33 19.47 16.59
C SER A 303 -16.34 20.63 16.49
N LEU A 304 -15.08 20.42 16.90
CA LEU A 304 -14.03 21.42 16.74
C LEU A 304 -13.80 21.76 15.26
N TRP A 305 -13.77 20.76 14.39
CA TRP A 305 -13.59 20.97 12.96
C TRP A 305 -14.81 21.64 12.32
N GLU A 306 -16.01 21.08 12.51
CA GLU A 306 -17.24 21.57 11.89
C GLU A 306 -17.60 22.99 12.31
N GLU A 307 -17.38 23.34 13.58
CA GLU A 307 -17.78 24.64 14.12
C GLU A 307 -16.69 25.71 14.03
N ARG A 308 -15.40 25.34 14.08
CA ARG A 308 -14.29 26.32 14.14
C ARG A 308 -13.39 26.34 12.90
N PHE A 309 -13.39 25.28 12.09
CA PHE A 309 -12.57 25.17 10.88
C PHE A 309 -13.35 24.60 9.66
N PRO A 310 -14.59 25.06 9.39
CA PRO A 310 -15.40 24.52 8.29
C PRO A 310 -14.80 24.79 6.90
N GLU A 311 -13.90 25.76 6.78
CA GLU A 311 -13.17 26.09 5.56
C GLU A 311 -12.11 25.05 5.17
N LEU A 312 -11.65 24.25 6.14
CA LEU A 312 -10.69 23.18 5.89
C LEU A 312 -11.43 21.89 5.58
N GLY A 313 -10.98 21.13 4.58
CA GLY A 313 -11.38 19.72 4.52
C GLY A 313 -10.86 18.98 5.76
N TYR A 314 -11.60 18.00 6.30
CA TYR A 314 -11.21 17.27 7.52
C TYR A 314 -9.77 16.72 7.47
N ARG A 315 -9.33 16.28 6.29
CA ARG A 315 -7.96 15.83 6.05
C ARG A 315 -6.91 16.95 6.26
N GLU A 316 -7.21 18.16 5.80
CA GLU A 316 -6.34 19.32 5.96
C GLU A 316 -6.35 19.84 7.41
N PHE A 317 -7.52 19.86 8.06
CA PHE A 317 -7.64 20.16 9.49
C PHE A 317 -6.71 19.26 10.32
N LYS A 318 -6.82 17.94 10.10
CA LYS A 318 -5.99 16.95 10.77
C LYS A 318 -4.49 17.14 10.47
N GLN A 319 -4.13 17.53 9.25
CA GLN A 319 -2.75 17.85 8.87
C GLN A 319 -2.18 18.98 9.73
N LYS A 320 -2.90 20.09 9.80
CA LYS A 320 -2.46 21.26 10.55
C LYS A 320 -2.40 20.96 12.04
N LEU A 321 -3.36 20.17 12.57
CA LEU A 321 -3.33 19.71 13.97
C LEU A 321 -2.13 18.81 14.27
N ASN A 322 -1.86 17.81 13.42
CA ASN A 322 -0.73 16.89 13.62
C ASN A 322 0.65 17.58 13.51
N ASN A 323 0.73 18.68 12.77
CA ASN A 323 1.94 19.47 12.59
C ASN A 323 2.09 20.59 13.64
N GLY A 324 1.08 20.84 14.47
CA GLY A 324 1.08 21.94 15.42
C GLY A 324 0.98 23.32 14.77
N THR A 325 0.35 23.39 13.60
CA THR A 325 0.16 24.62 12.81
C THR A 325 -1.31 24.96 12.60
N LEU A 326 -2.21 24.37 13.39
CA LEU A 326 -3.65 24.60 13.28
C LEU A 326 -4.03 26.01 13.74
N TRP A 327 -3.35 26.54 14.75
CA TRP A 327 -3.63 27.85 15.32
C TRP A 327 -2.35 28.64 15.53
N GLU A 328 -2.36 29.91 15.13
CA GLU A 328 -1.21 30.79 15.25
C GLU A 328 -0.87 31.05 16.72
N GLY A 329 0.42 30.99 17.07
CA GLY A 329 0.87 31.18 18.45
C GLY A 329 0.67 29.98 19.38
N SER A 330 0.16 28.85 18.88
CA SER A 330 0.14 27.57 19.61
C SER A 330 0.87 26.46 18.86
N ARG A 331 1.46 25.52 19.62
CA ARG A 331 1.93 24.21 19.15
C ARG A 331 1.10 23.07 19.74
N ALA A 332 -0.22 23.17 19.61
CA ALA A 332 -1.15 22.10 19.92
C ALA A 332 -1.03 20.97 18.89
N VAL A 333 -0.65 19.78 19.35
CA VAL A 333 -0.47 18.59 18.50
C VAL A 333 -1.37 17.45 18.94
N SER A 334 -1.85 16.66 17.99
CA SER A 334 -2.56 15.43 18.32
C SER A 334 -1.61 14.38 18.91
N VAL A 335 -2.02 13.74 20.00
CA VAL A 335 -1.26 12.71 20.71
C VAL A 335 -2.12 11.45 20.89
N GLY A 336 -1.51 10.28 20.80
CA GLY A 336 -2.15 9.00 21.11
C GLY A 336 -1.96 8.64 22.58
N LYS A 337 -3.02 8.14 23.21
CA LYS A 337 -3.00 7.51 24.54
C LYS A 337 -2.45 6.10 24.41
N HIS A 338 -1.26 5.85 24.94
CA HIS A 338 -0.64 4.54 24.97
C HIS A 338 -0.91 3.91 26.33
N GLU A 339 -1.59 2.78 26.33
CA GLU A 339 -1.77 1.94 27.51
C GLU A 339 -0.82 0.76 27.42
N VAL A 340 0.01 0.56 28.45
CA VAL A 340 1.09 -0.41 28.45
C VAL A 340 0.91 -1.35 29.65
N LEU A 341 0.84 -2.65 29.40
CA LEU A 341 0.81 -3.70 30.42
C LEU A 341 2.18 -4.37 30.52
N LEU A 342 2.79 -4.30 31.69
CA LEU A 342 4.09 -4.94 31.95
C LEU A 342 3.91 -6.45 32.17
N LYS A 343 4.59 -7.28 31.38
CA LYS A 343 4.60 -8.76 31.56
C LYS A 343 5.72 -9.23 32.49
N GLU A 344 6.73 -8.39 32.69
CA GLU A 344 7.90 -8.61 33.54
C GLU A 344 8.22 -7.36 34.35
N ASP A 345 9.07 -7.50 35.38
CA ASP A 345 9.56 -6.36 36.14
C ASP A 345 10.51 -5.51 35.31
N THR A 346 10.47 -4.19 35.52
CA THR A 346 11.26 -3.23 34.74
C THR A 346 12.77 -3.54 34.77
N ALA A 347 13.29 -4.10 35.87
CA ALA A 347 14.69 -4.54 35.96
C ALA A 347 15.02 -5.67 34.99
N VAL A 348 14.12 -6.65 34.83
CA VAL A 348 14.29 -7.78 33.91
C VAL A 348 14.14 -7.30 32.46
N ILE A 349 13.13 -6.46 32.19
CA ILE A 349 12.94 -5.87 30.86
C ILE A 349 14.19 -5.08 30.44
N ARG A 350 14.76 -4.29 31.35
CA ARG A 350 15.99 -3.53 31.11
C ARG A 350 17.16 -4.45 30.79
N GLN A 351 17.35 -5.51 31.56
CA GLN A 351 18.42 -6.48 31.34
C GLN A 351 18.30 -7.15 29.97
N ARG A 352 17.09 -7.58 29.57
CA ARG A 352 16.83 -8.19 28.27
C ARG A 352 17.10 -7.21 27.13
N MET A 353 16.64 -5.96 27.25
CA MET A 353 16.90 -4.90 26.28
C MET A 353 18.39 -4.58 26.15
N ASP A 354 19.11 -4.41 27.26
CA ASP A 354 20.53 -4.07 27.27
C ASP A 354 21.38 -5.21 26.69
N SER A 355 21.02 -6.47 26.98
CA SER A 355 21.65 -7.65 26.37
C SER A 355 21.47 -7.65 24.86
N LEU A 356 20.24 -7.43 24.38
CA LEU A 356 19.92 -7.37 22.96
C LEU A 356 20.73 -6.27 22.26
N PHE A 357 20.76 -5.07 22.83
CA PHE A 357 21.52 -3.94 22.28
C PHE A 357 23.02 -4.22 22.25
N LYS A 358 23.57 -4.90 23.26
CA LYS A 358 24.97 -5.32 23.27
C LYS A 358 25.28 -6.32 22.15
N SER A 359 24.41 -7.30 21.92
CA SER A 359 24.57 -8.23 20.79
C SER A 359 24.44 -7.51 19.45
N PHE A 360 23.54 -6.53 19.31
CA PHE A 360 23.49 -5.66 18.13
C PHE A 360 24.80 -4.95 17.88
N VAL A 361 25.30 -4.21 18.87
CA VAL A 361 26.56 -3.46 18.74
C VAL A 361 27.73 -4.40 18.41
N THR A 362 27.74 -5.62 18.97
CA THR A 362 28.80 -6.62 18.71
C THR A 362 28.73 -7.14 17.28
N MET A 363 27.54 -7.49 16.79
CA MET A 363 27.33 -7.89 15.41
C MET A 363 27.74 -6.75 14.45
N LEU A 364 27.32 -5.51 14.74
CA LEU A 364 27.65 -4.36 13.93
C LEU A 364 29.15 -4.05 13.88
N LYS A 365 29.85 -4.14 15.02
CA LYS A 365 31.32 -3.99 15.06
C LYS A 365 32.00 -5.07 14.23
N THR A 366 31.52 -6.31 14.31
CA THR A 366 32.04 -7.42 13.50
C THR A 366 31.82 -7.18 12.02
N ALA A 367 30.63 -6.74 11.62
CA ALA A 367 30.31 -6.39 10.23
C ALA A 367 31.14 -5.20 9.72
N LEU A 368 31.36 -4.17 10.54
CA LEU A 368 32.24 -3.05 10.19
C LEU A 368 33.69 -3.50 9.92
N LEU A 369 34.20 -4.45 10.71
CA LEU A 369 35.56 -4.97 10.58
C LEU A 369 35.72 -5.95 9.42
N LYS A 370 34.75 -6.84 9.17
CA LYS A 370 34.88 -7.94 8.20
C LYS A 370 34.32 -7.61 6.81
N THR A 371 33.23 -6.86 6.73
CA THR A 371 32.41 -6.73 5.51
C THR A 371 32.13 -5.26 5.15
N LYS A 372 32.93 -4.32 5.66
CA LYS A 372 32.74 -2.86 5.49
C LYS A 372 31.34 -2.38 5.94
N GLY A 373 30.81 -2.97 7.00
CA GLY A 373 29.53 -2.59 7.61
C GLY A 373 28.31 -3.24 6.95
N ARG A 374 28.51 -4.33 6.21
CA ARG A 374 27.43 -5.09 5.57
C ARG A 374 27.10 -6.37 6.32
N PHE A 375 25.83 -6.62 6.57
CA PHE A 375 25.35 -7.87 7.15
C PHE A 375 24.07 -8.32 6.44
N ASP A 376 23.65 -9.57 6.61
CA ASP A 376 22.43 -10.10 5.99
C ASP A 376 21.30 -10.39 7.00
N GLU A 377 20.16 -10.83 6.49
CA GLU A 377 18.97 -11.12 7.30
C GLU A 377 19.18 -12.31 8.24
N GLU A 378 20.03 -13.27 7.88
CA GLU A 378 20.30 -14.45 8.69
C GLU A 378 21.18 -14.11 9.89
N GLU A 379 22.23 -13.30 9.69
CA GLU A 379 23.08 -12.77 10.76
C GLU A 379 22.24 -11.95 11.76
N LEU A 380 21.30 -11.14 11.26
CA LEU A 380 20.42 -10.35 12.13
C LEU A 380 19.43 -11.25 12.89
N ARG A 381 18.86 -12.25 12.21
CA ARG A 381 17.96 -13.25 12.79
C ARG A 381 18.63 -14.09 13.88
N ALA A 382 19.90 -14.44 13.73
CA ALA A 382 20.66 -15.17 14.74
C ALA A 382 20.73 -14.39 16.07
N VAL A 383 21.01 -13.08 16.01
CA VAL A 383 21.05 -12.21 17.20
C VAL A 383 19.70 -12.17 17.93
N PHE A 384 18.59 -12.14 17.19
CA PHE A 384 17.26 -12.12 17.79
C PHE A 384 16.85 -13.46 18.39
N ALA A 385 17.22 -14.57 17.73
CA ALA A 385 16.95 -15.92 18.22
C ALA A 385 17.64 -16.16 19.57
N GLU A 386 18.86 -15.65 19.77
CA GLU A 386 19.56 -15.68 21.06
C GLU A 386 18.81 -15.01 22.20
N HIS A 387 17.91 -14.06 21.89
CA HIS A 387 17.14 -13.29 22.88
C HIS A 387 15.69 -13.77 23.02
N GLY A 388 15.37 -14.95 22.48
CA GLY A 388 14.06 -15.56 22.56
C GLY A 388 13.00 -14.87 21.69
N MET A 389 13.42 -14.07 20.71
CA MET A 389 12.46 -13.54 19.73
C MET A 389 12.25 -14.53 18.61
N ASP A 390 10.98 -14.76 18.30
CA ASP A 390 10.59 -15.57 17.16
C ASP A 390 11.01 -14.90 15.84
N VAL A 391 11.11 -15.73 14.81
CA VAL A 391 11.57 -15.35 13.47
C VAL A 391 10.70 -14.24 12.85
N PRO A 392 9.36 -14.33 12.88
CA PRO A 392 8.51 -13.21 12.52
C PRO A 392 8.83 -11.93 13.30
N SER A 393 8.93 -11.97 14.62
CA SER A 393 9.23 -10.82 15.48
C SER A 393 10.59 -10.19 15.20
N ALA A 394 11.60 -11.02 14.92
CA ALA A 394 12.88 -10.60 14.38
C ALA A 394 12.68 -9.80 13.09
N LYS A 395 12.08 -10.39 12.04
CA LYS A 395 11.84 -9.71 10.75
C LYS A 395 11.07 -8.39 10.91
N ARG A 396 10.11 -8.32 11.85
CA ARG A 396 9.35 -7.10 12.19
C ARG A 396 10.27 -5.97 12.69
N PHE A 397 11.17 -6.28 13.64
CA PHE A 397 12.09 -5.28 14.16
C PHE A 397 13.15 -4.85 13.14
N ILE A 398 13.60 -5.77 12.26
CA ILE A 398 14.46 -5.41 11.12
C ILE A 398 13.80 -4.35 10.24
N GLY A 399 12.54 -4.57 9.84
CA GLY A 399 11.77 -3.60 9.05
C GLY A 399 11.68 -2.22 9.73
N SER A 400 11.33 -2.21 11.02
CA SER A 400 11.25 -0.97 11.81
C SER A 400 12.59 -0.23 11.96
N LEU A 401 13.72 -0.93 11.94
CA LEU A 401 15.06 -0.32 12.02
C LEU A 401 15.57 0.22 10.68
N LEU A 402 15.15 -0.39 9.57
CA LEU A 402 15.51 0.03 8.21
C LEU A 402 14.75 1.29 7.78
N GLU A 403 13.56 1.48 8.32
CA GLU A 403 12.68 2.58 7.96
C GLU A 403 12.93 3.78 8.88
N SER A 404 13.90 4.58 8.43
CA SER A 404 14.28 5.89 8.95
C SER A 404 13.16 6.74 9.58
N ARG A 405 13.54 7.48 10.61
CA ARG A 405 12.72 8.56 11.17
C ARG A 405 12.66 9.78 10.26
N THR A 406 11.58 10.54 10.37
CA THR A 406 11.57 11.97 10.02
C THR A 406 11.83 12.80 11.30
N GLU A 407 13.04 13.33 11.47
CA GLU A 407 13.28 14.43 12.41
C GLU A 407 13.18 15.75 11.62
N GLU A 408 12.29 16.66 12.03
CA GLU A 408 12.15 18.01 11.43
C GLU A 408 12.00 18.01 9.89
N GLY A 409 11.30 17.02 9.33
CA GLY A 409 11.12 16.88 7.88
C GLY A 409 12.30 16.26 7.13
N ARG A 410 13.31 15.69 7.81
CA ARG A 410 14.43 14.95 7.21
C ARG A 410 14.44 13.48 7.63
N SER A 411 14.51 12.61 6.61
CA SER A 411 14.60 11.16 6.78
C SER A 411 16.00 10.74 7.23
N VAL A 412 16.17 10.25 8.47
CA VAL A 412 17.44 9.72 9.00
C VAL A 412 17.35 8.20 9.10
N SER A 413 17.96 7.51 8.14
CA SER A 413 18.09 6.05 8.08
C SER A 413 19.32 5.64 8.84
N TYR A 414 19.17 4.87 9.92
CA TYR A 414 20.28 4.28 10.66
C TYR A 414 20.79 2.97 10.03
N ILE A 415 19.93 2.28 9.27
CA ILE A 415 20.27 1.07 8.50
C ILE A 415 19.61 1.18 7.13
N SER A 416 20.37 0.95 6.06
CA SER A 416 19.87 0.92 4.68
C SER A 416 19.93 -0.50 4.14
N SER A 417 18.97 -0.90 3.29
CA SER A 417 19.00 -2.21 2.62
C SER A 417 19.30 -2.07 1.13
N VAL A 418 20.09 -3.00 0.60
CA VAL A 418 20.38 -3.14 -0.83
C VAL A 418 20.17 -4.60 -1.20
N LYS A 419 19.35 -4.84 -2.21
CA LYS A 419 19.13 -6.20 -2.74
C LYS A 419 20.38 -6.66 -3.48
N LYS A 420 20.91 -7.85 -3.16
CA LYS A 420 22.01 -8.43 -3.94
C LYS A 420 21.52 -8.68 -5.38
N LYS A 421 22.37 -8.45 -6.38
CA LYS A 421 21.99 -8.58 -7.80
C LYS A 421 21.76 -10.03 -8.24
N GLU A 422 22.33 -11.00 -7.52
CA GLU A 422 22.38 -12.42 -7.93
C GLU A 422 21.51 -13.34 -7.07
N SER A 423 21.39 -13.07 -5.78
CA SER A 423 20.43 -13.72 -4.88
C SER A 423 19.39 -12.70 -4.47
N ASN A 424 18.11 -13.07 -4.40
CA ASN A 424 17.01 -12.19 -3.97
C ASN A 424 17.16 -11.70 -2.49
N GLU A 425 18.32 -11.92 -1.87
CA GLU A 425 18.69 -11.59 -0.49
C GLU A 425 18.94 -10.10 -0.30
N LEU A 426 18.56 -9.61 0.87
CA LEU A 426 18.84 -8.25 1.32
C LEU A 426 20.19 -8.20 2.03
N SER A 427 21.02 -7.23 1.65
CA SER A 427 22.21 -6.84 2.39
C SER A 427 21.97 -5.49 3.04
N PHE A 428 22.25 -5.39 4.34
CA PHE A 428 22.04 -4.20 5.14
C PHE A 428 23.35 -3.45 5.33
N THR A 429 23.32 -2.11 5.31
CA THR A 429 24.48 -1.24 5.59
C THR A 429 24.09 -0.21 6.66
N VAL A 430 24.86 -0.16 7.75
CA VAL A 430 24.65 0.80 8.84
C VAL A 430 25.18 2.18 8.47
N THR A 431 24.42 3.23 8.78
CA THR A 431 24.86 4.62 8.67
C THR A 431 25.37 5.11 10.02
N LYS A 432 26.14 6.21 10.02
CA LYS A 432 26.65 6.83 11.26
C LYS A 432 25.47 7.28 12.15
N GLY A 433 25.43 6.79 13.39
CA GLY A 433 24.48 7.26 14.41
C GLY A 433 23.60 6.19 15.08
N PHE A 434 23.71 4.92 14.69
CA PHE A 434 22.91 3.84 15.28
C PHE A 434 23.11 3.69 16.79
N ASP A 435 24.34 3.87 17.29
CA ASP A 435 24.64 3.84 18.73
C ASP A 435 23.92 4.96 19.53
N LEU A 436 23.66 6.10 18.89
CA LEU A 436 22.90 7.20 19.50
C LEU A 436 21.41 6.83 19.65
N LEU A 437 20.85 6.08 18.69
CA LEU A 437 19.46 5.60 18.77
C LEU A 437 19.29 4.65 19.96
N LEU A 438 20.19 3.65 20.10
CA LEU A 438 20.16 2.71 21.22
C LEU A 438 20.28 3.43 22.57
N SER A 439 21.21 4.38 22.66
CA SER A 439 21.39 5.20 23.87
C SER A 439 20.14 6.03 24.20
N ARG A 440 19.44 6.54 23.18
CA ARG A 440 18.18 7.28 23.36
C ARG A 440 17.07 6.36 23.87
N TYR A 441 16.95 5.13 23.36
CA TYR A 441 16.01 4.13 23.85
C TYR A 441 16.26 3.74 25.31
N GLN A 442 17.52 3.51 25.69
CA GLN A 442 17.88 3.23 27.08
C GLN A 442 17.50 4.39 28.03
N LYS A 443 17.73 5.64 27.59
CA LYS A 443 17.34 6.83 28.34
C LYS A 443 15.82 6.93 28.48
N LEU A 444 15.08 6.74 27.39
CA LEU A 444 13.62 6.79 27.40
C LEU A 444 13.00 5.70 28.27
N PHE A 445 13.53 4.48 28.19
CA PHE A 445 13.13 3.38 29.06
C PHE A 445 13.25 3.79 30.53
N THR A 446 14.44 4.25 30.93
CA THR A 446 14.71 4.65 32.32
C THR A 446 13.83 5.81 32.79
N GLN A 447 13.41 6.70 31.89
CA GLN A 447 12.61 7.88 32.21
C GLN A 447 11.11 7.62 32.26
N ARG A 448 10.60 6.70 31.45
CA ARG A 448 9.15 6.53 31.23
C ARG A 448 8.63 5.18 31.69
N ILE A 449 9.44 4.13 31.66
CA ILE A 449 9.01 2.77 31.96
C ILE A 449 9.56 2.39 33.33
N ALA A 450 8.71 2.47 34.35
CA ALA A 450 9.03 2.07 35.71
C ALA A 450 7.80 1.38 36.32
N GLY A 451 8.00 0.17 36.83
CA GLY A 451 6.92 -0.61 37.43
C GLY A 451 7.26 -2.09 37.60
N THR A 452 6.31 -2.80 38.18
CA THR A 452 6.36 -4.25 38.43
C THR A 452 5.45 -5.03 37.49
N LYS A 453 5.68 -6.34 37.38
CA LYS A 453 4.86 -7.25 36.56
C LYS A 453 3.36 -7.10 36.89
N GLY A 454 2.55 -6.89 35.85
CA GLY A 454 1.10 -6.73 35.96
C GLY A 454 0.63 -5.28 36.10
N GLU A 455 1.53 -4.33 36.32
CA GLU A 455 1.18 -2.91 36.35
C GLU A 455 0.84 -2.38 34.95
N ARG A 456 -0.06 -1.39 34.94
CA ARG A 456 -0.48 -0.66 33.74
C ARG A 456 0.10 0.74 33.78
N LEU A 457 0.86 1.09 32.75
CA LEU A 457 1.39 2.44 32.54
C LEU A 457 0.59 3.15 31.45
N GLN A 458 0.49 4.47 31.57
CA GLN A 458 -0.23 5.31 30.63
C GLN A 458 0.70 6.43 30.13
N PHE A 459 0.72 6.66 28.82
CA PHE A 459 1.51 7.72 28.20
C PHE A 459 0.71 8.45 27.12
N TYR A 460 0.95 9.75 26.98
CA TYR A 460 0.45 10.52 25.84
C TYR A 460 1.61 10.91 24.94
N CYS A 461 1.62 10.40 23.72
CA CYS A 461 2.74 10.58 22.81
C CYS A 461 2.25 10.84 21.40
N THR A 462 2.95 11.69 20.66
CA THR A 462 2.69 11.85 19.23
C THR A 462 2.93 10.51 18.53
N PRO A 463 2.13 10.18 17.50
CA PRO A 463 2.44 9.07 16.61
C PRO A 463 3.91 9.20 16.13
N PHE A 464 4.63 8.08 16.04
CA PHE A 464 6.05 8.03 15.63
C PHE A 464 7.08 8.61 16.60
N SER A 465 6.72 8.76 17.88
CA SER A 465 7.72 9.04 18.92
C SER A 465 8.67 7.85 19.12
N ASP A 466 9.87 8.13 19.64
CA ASP A 466 10.79 7.08 20.07
C ASP A 466 10.19 6.13 21.10
N LEU A 467 9.28 6.64 21.93
CA LEU A 467 8.60 5.82 22.91
C LEU A 467 7.73 4.77 22.20
N ASN A 468 6.98 5.13 21.17
CA ASN A 468 6.19 4.17 20.40
C ASN A 468 7.08 3.08 19.75
N MET A 469 8.23 3.46 19.19
CA MET A 469 9.18 2.48 18.61
C MET A 469 9.77 1.56 19.69
N LEU A 470 10.10 2.10 20.85
CA LEU A 470 10.59 1.34 21.99
C LEU A 470 9.51 0.37 22.51
N LEU A 471 8.26 0.82 22.65
CA LEU A 471 7.14 -0.04 23.08
C LEU A 471 6.90 -1.18 22.08
N ASN A 472 7.01 -0.92 20.78
CA ASN A 472 6.97 -1.96 19.75
C ASN A 472 8.09 -3.00 19.95
N LEU A 473 9.33 -2.57 20.15
CA LEU A 473 10.46 -3.48 20.42
C LEU A 473 10.22 -4.33 21.67
N LEU A 474 9.80 -3.71 22.77
CA LEU A 474 9.60 -4.42 24.04
C LEU A 474 8.40 -5.38 23.96
N SER A 475 7.39 -5.04 23.17
CA SER A 475 6.28 -5.94 22.85
C SER A 475 6.74 -7.15 22.03
N MET A 476 7.66 -6.97 21.07
CA MET A 476 8.26 -8.06 20.30
C MET A 476 9.16 -8.98 21.15
N LEU A 477 9.78 -8.45 22.20
CA LEU A 477 10.52 -9.24 23.19
C LEU A 477 9.62 -9.99 24.18
N ASP A 478 8.31 -9.84 24.05
CA ASP A 478 7.31 -10.36 24.99
C ASP A 478 7.45 -9.82 26.42
N CYS A 479 8.11 -8.66 26.57
CA CYS A 479 8.32 -8.00 27.86
C CYS A 479 7.10 -7.19 28.33
N LEU A 480 6.29 -6.71 27.37
CA LEU A 480 5.09 -5.94 27.62
C LEU A 480 4.08 -6.11 26.48
N SER A 481 2.87 -5.62 26.70
CA SER A 481 1.87 -5.43 25.65
C SER A 481 1.39 -3.98 25.69
N PHE A 482 1.10 -3.37 24.54
CA PHE A 482 0.55 -2.02 24.52
C PHE A 482 -0.47 -1.80 23.39
N SER A 483 -1.41 -0.88 23.64
CA SER A 483 -2.41 -0.40 22.69
C SER A 483 -2.43 1.12 22.63
N VAL A 484 -2.79 1.68 21.49
CA VAL A 484 -2.88 3.14 21.29
C VAL A 484 -4.32 3.57 21.00
N GLU A 485 -4.80 4.63 21.66
CA GLU A 485 -6.10 5.24 21.43
C GLU A 485 -5.98 6.74 21.09
N GLY A 486 -6.74 7.21 20.09
CA GLY A 486 -6.76 8.62 19.69
C GLY A 486 -5.46 9.10 19.04
N GLY A 487 -5.31 10.41 18.85
CA GLY A 487 -4.09 11.01 18.27
C GLY A 487 -4.13 11.23 16.76
N GLY A 488 -5.33 11.28 16.18
CA GLY A 488 -5.51 11.34 14.74
C GLY A 488 -5.18 10.01 14.04
N THR A 489 -4.88 8.92 14.72
CA THR A 489 -4.72 7.63 14.03
C THR A 489 -6.09 7.11 13.61
N PRO A 490 -6.30 6.72 12.34
CA PRO A 490 -7.58 6.14 11.96
C PRO A 490 -7.83 4.87 12.78
N CYS A 491 -9.06 4.70 13.26
CA CYS A 491 -9.46 3.53 14.03
C CYS A 491 -10.49 2.71 13.24
N VAL A 492 -10.63 1.44 13.61
CA VAL A 492 -11.66 0.56 13.10
C VAL A 492 -12.39 -0.05 14.28
N HIS A 493 -13.71 -0.09 14.21
CA HIS A 493 -14.52 -0.75 15.22
C HIS A 493 -14.55 -2.24 14.91
N VAL A 494 -14.28 -3.07 15.91
CA VAL A 494 -14.20 -4.52 15.75
C VAL A 494 -15.08 -5.19 16.80
N ARG A 495 -16.01 -6.03 16.34
CA ARG A 495 -16.83 -6.90 17.20
C ARG A 495 -16.32 -8.33 17.13
N PHE A 496 -16.18 -8.98 18.29
CA PHE A 496 -15.71 -10.34 18.45
C PHE A 496 -16.88 -11.25 18.85
N ASN A 497 -17.35 -12.07 17.91
CA ASN A 497 -18.47 -12.98 18.16
C ASN A 497 -18.01 -14.34 18.71
N ASP A 498 -16.78 -14.76 18.36
CA ASP A 498 -16.16 -16.00 18.86
C ASP A 498 -14.65 -15.81 19.10
N PRO A 499 -14.28 -15.12 20.20
CA PRO A 499 -12.88 -14.83 20.52
C PRO A 499 -12.07 -16.10 20.80
N GLY A 500 -12.70 -17.19 21.23
CA GLY A 500 -12.02 -18.46 21.53
C GLY A 500 -11.44 -19.11 20.29
N LEU A 501 -12.25 -19.23 19.22
CA LEU A 501 -11.78 -19.78 17.95
C LEU A 501 -10.75 -18.86 17.27
N LEU A 502 -10.97 -17.54 17.31
CA LEU A 502 -10.01 -16.57 16.79
C LEU A 502 -8.65 -16.67 17.50
N GLN A 503 -8.65 -16.93 18.81
CA GLN A 503 -7.44 -17.13 19.60
C GLN A 503 -6.69 -18.40 19.18
N GLN A 504 -7.40 -19.51 19.00
CA GLN A 504 -6.81 -20.76 18.53
C GLN A 504 -6.16 -20.60 17.15
N LEU A 505 -6.83 -19.89 16.23
CA LEU A 505 -6.30 -19.59 14.90
C LEU A 505 -5.05 -18.71 14.96
N ALA A 506 -5.04 -17.70 15.85
CA ALA A 506 -3.89 -16.82 16.04
C ALA A 506 -2.66 -17.53 16.64
N ASP A 507 -2.88 -18.52 17.53
CA ASP A 507 -1.79 -19.21 18.24
C ASP A 507 -1.23 -20.42 17.46
N SER A 508 -2.07 -21.09 16.67
CA SER A 508 -1.68 -22.29 15.92
C SER A 508 -0.61 -22.03 14.84
N ASN A 509 -0.42 -20.78 14.40
CA ASN A 509 0.31 -20.42 13.18
C ASN A 509 -0.21 -21.15 11.92
N GLU A 510 -1.38 -21.79 11.97
CA GLU A 510 -1.99 -22.54 10.86
C GLU A 510 -3.01 -21.71 10.08
N TYR A 511 -3.27 -20.47 10.51
CA TYR A 511 -4.15 -19.59 9.75
C TYR A 511 -3.58 -19.34 8.34
N HIS A 512 -4.34 -19.80 7.36
CA HIS A 512 -4.10 -19.66 5.93
C HIS A 512 -5.33 -19.04 5.28
N ASN A 513 -5.24 -17.95 4.53
CA ASN A 513 -6.39 -17.23 3.97
C ASN A 513 -6.71 -17.73 2.54
N LEU A 514 -7.92 -18.25 2.32
CA LEU A 514 -8.32 -18.85 1.04
C LEU A 514 -8.70 -17.79 -0.01
N ILE A 515 -9.02 -16.58 0.42
CA ILE A 515 -9.27 -15.45 -0.49
C ILE A 515 -7.97 -15.05 -1.19
N LEU A 516 -6.84 -15.03 -0.48
CA LEU A 516 -5.53 -14.80 -1.09
C LEU A 516 -5.17 -15.87 -2.13
N ASP A 517 -5.38 -17.16 -1.82
CA ASP A 517 -5.16 -18.24 -2.78
C ASP A 517 -6.02 -18.07 -4.03
N THR A 518 -7.29 -17.71 -3.83
CA THR A 518 -8.23 -17.47 -4.92
C THR A 518 -7.77 -16.30 -5.79
N ASN A 519 -7.30 -15.21 -5.18
CA ASN A 519 -6.76 -14.07 -5.90
C ASN A 519 -5.50 -14.42 -6.70
N GLU A 520 -4.59 -15.22 -6.14
CA GLU A 520 -3.39 -15.67 -6.85
C GLU A 520 -3.76 -16.58 -8.02
N ARG A 521 -4.69 -17.53 -7.83
CA ARG A 521 -5.19 -18.38 -8.92
C ARG A 521 -5.84 -17.55 -10.04
N ILE A 522 -6.69 -16.58 -9.69
CA ILE A 522 -7.28 -15.66 -10.68
C ILE A 522 -6.16 -14.91 -11.42
N PHE A 523 -5.12 -14.46 -10.72
CA PHE A 523 -4.00 -13.78 -11.33
C PHE A 523 -3.21 -14.68 -12.30
N GLU A 524 -2.98 -15.95 -11.96
CA GLU A 524 -2.38 -16.95 -12.86
C GLU A 524 -3.25 -17.21 -14.09
N GLU A 525 -4.57 -17.34 -13.90
CA GLU A 525 -5.54 -17.46 -15.01
C GLU A 525 -5.51 -16.23 -15.93
N GLN A 526 -5.32 -15.01 -15.39
CA GLN A 526 -5.14 -13.80 -16.21
C GLN A 526 -3.86 -13.85 -17.04
N ILE A 527 -2.76 -14.35 -16.49
CA ILE A 527 -1.50 -14.52 -17.23
C ILE A 527 -1.70 -15.52 -18.37
N ASP A 528 -2.34 -16.66 -18.11
CA ASP A 528 -2.61 -17.67 -19.14
C ASP A 528 -3.54 -17.12 -20.24
N LEU A 529 -4.56 -16.36 -19.86
CA LEU A 529 -5.47 -15.68 -20.78
C LEU A 529 -4.73 -14.68 -21.69
N PHE A 530 -3.86 -13.84 -21.13
CA PHE A 530 -3.06 -12.90 -21.93
C PHE A 530 -2.03 -13.62 -22.79
N SER A 531 -1.41 -14.68 -22.28
CA SER A 531 -0.44 -15.49 -23.04
C SER A 531 -1.12 -16.13 -24.24
N SER A 532 -2.33 -16.64 -24.05
CA SER A 532 -3.17 -17.21 -25.09
C SER A 532 -3.59 -16.15 -26.11
N PHE A 533 -4.07 -14.99 -25.64
CA PHE A 533 -4.56 -13.92 -26.51
C PHE A 533 -3.44 -13.23 -27.30
N PHE A 534 -2.32 -12.86 -26.68
CA PHE A 534 -1.20 -12.19 -27.36
C PHE A 534 -0.19 -13.16 -28.00
N GLY A 535 -0.12 -14.39 -27.50
CA GLY A 535 0.81 -15.43 -27.94
C GLY A 535 0.59 -15.92 -29.36
N THR A 536 -0.62 -15.73 -29.88
CA THR A 536 -1.05 -16.27 -31.17
C THR A 536 -1.09 -15.19 -32.26
N ASP A 537 -0.55 -15.50 -33.44
CA ASP A 537 -0.58 -14.67 -34.65
C ASP A 537 -1.63 -15.14 -35.67
N ILE A 538 -2.30 -16.27 -35.42
CA ILE A 538 -3.28 -16.88 -36.34
C ILE A 538 -4.69 -16.29 -36.24
N LEU A 539 -5.00 -15.53 -35.18
CA LEU A 539 -6.35 -14.99 -34.97
C LEU A 539 -6.59 -13.70 -35.76
N THR A 540 -7.67 -13.69 -36.54
CA THR A 540 -8.22 -12.48 -37.17
C THR A 540 -8.84 -11.53 -36.15
N ASP A 541 -9.03 -10.26 -36.52
CA ASP A 541 -9.68 -9.26 -35.65
C ASP A 541 -11.07 -9.70 -35.17
N ASP A 542 -11.88 -10.31 -36.05
CA ASP A 542 -13.20 -10.81 -35.68
C ASP A 542 -13.12 -11.94 -34.66
N GLN A 543 -12.21 -12.90 -34.85
CA GLN A 543 -12.00 -14.00 -33.90
C GLN A 543 -11.49 -13.50 -32.55
N ARG A 544 -10.63 -12.47 -32.53
CA ARG A 544 -10.18 -11.84 -31.28
C ARG A 544 -11.32 -11.18 -30.54
N TRP A 545 -12.21 -10.49 -31.25
CA TRP A 545 -13.40 -9.92 -30.63
C TRP A 545 -14.40 -10.98 -30.15
N ASP A 546 -14.57 -12.07 -30.88
CA ASP A 546 -15.43 -13.19 -30.46
C ASP A 546 -14.84 -13.90 -29.22
N PHE A 547 -13.52 -14.07 -29.17
CA PHE A 547 -12.80 -14.54 -27.98
C PHE A 547 -13.07 -13.63 -26.77
N VAL A 548 -12.99 -12.31 -26.95
CA VAL A 548 -13.29 -11.33 -25.90
C VAL A 548 -14.76 -11.45 -25.47
N GLU A 549 -15.70 -11.44 -26.41
CA GLU A 549 -17.12 -11.53 -26.09
C GLU A 549 -17.45 -12.80 -25.30
N GLU A 550 -16.92 -13.95 -25.72
CA GLU A 550 -17.13 -15.23 -25.02
C GLU A 550 -16.56 -15.23 -23.60
N TYR A 551 -15.36 -14.70 -23.40
CA TYR A 551 -14.78 -14.51 -22.07
C TYR A 551 -15.71 -13.69 -21.15
N PHE A 552 -16.23 -12.56 -21.64
CA PHE A 552 -17.12 -11.69 -20.85
C PHE A 552 -18.52 -12.30 -20.64
N THR A 553 -18.95 -13.23 -21.49
CA THR A 553 -20.20 -13.99 -21.30
C THR A 553 -20.05 -15.22 -20.39
N GLY A 554 -18.83 -15.52 -19.94
CA GLY A 554 -18.56 -16.52 -18.90
C GLY A 554 -17.90 -17.81 -19.37
N THR A 555 -17.42 -17.88 -20.62
CA THR A 555 -16.62 -19.01 -21.10
C THR A 555 -15.28 -19.07 -20.34
N SER A 556 -14.87 -20.27 -19.93
CA SER A 556 -13.62 -20.46 -19.19
C SER A 556 -12.37 -20.25 -20.08
N VAL A 557 -11.24 -19.89 -19.48
CA VAL A 557 -9.97 -19.70 -20.22
C VAL A 557 -9.57 -20.97 -20.98
N GLU A 558 -9.72 -22.14 -20.37
CA GLU A 558 -9.45 -23.45 -21.00
C GLU A 558 -10.32 -23.71 -22.24
N GLU A 559 -11.62 -23.41 -22.17
CA GLU A 559 -12.54 -23.57 -23.30
C GLU A 559 -12.20 -22.61 -24.44
N LEU A 560 -11.81 -21.37 -24.11
CA LEU A 560 -11.38 -20.38 -25.10
C LEU A 560 -10.10 -20.82 -25.81
N LYS A 561 -9.11 -21.34 -25.06
CA LYS A 561 -7.86 -21.86 -25.63
C LYS A 561 -8.14 -23.00 -26.59
N LYS A 562 -8.93 -23.98 -26.17
CA LYS A 562 -9.32 -25.12 -27.01
C LYS A 562 -10.03 -24.69 -28.29
N LYS A 563 -10.89 -23.67 -28.21
CA LYS A 563 -11.69 -23.21 -29.34
C LYS A 563 -10.88 -22.36 -30.35
N TYR A 564 -10.04 -21.47 -29.86
CA TYR A 564 -9.38 -20.45 -30.69
C TYR A 564 -7.91 -20.74 -31.01
N ILE A 565 -7.23 -21.50 -30.15
CA ILE A 565 -5.78 -21.74 -30.23
C ILE A 565 -5.48 -23.21 -30.55
N GLY A 566 -6.41 -24.11 -30.22
CA GLY A 566 -6.30 -25.54 -30.52
C GLY A 566 -5.42 -26.33 -29.54
N GLU A 567 -5.22 -25.79 -28.33
CA GLU A 567 -4.56 -26.45 -27.20
C GLU A 567 -5.48 -27.38 -26.40
#